data_AF-A0A3Q9S5C9-F1
#
_entry.id   AF-A0A3Q9S5C9-F1
#
_cell.length_a   1.000
_cell.length_b   1.000
_cell.length_c   1.000
_cell.angle_alpha   90.00
_cell.angle_beta   90.00
_cell.angle_gamma   90.00
#
_symmetry.space_group_name_H-M   'P 1'
#
loop_
_entity.id
_entity.type
_entity.pdbx_description
1 polymer ?
#
loop_
_entity_poly.entity_id
_entity_poly.type
_entity_poly.pdbx_seq_one_letter_code
_entity_poly.pdbx_strand_id
1 'polypeptide(L)'
;MSVLFERTKARNDFVKANWGTMRQKDIAAKLGCSPTLVNMIGSEMDLVKSRKSSAEVRSQYCPIEAVKKMANLFKIGQKIKLKVRYVYGTYTNVSCNKYRTVKGTVAYKTEWLVVVQSKNHRESFKYIDFCIGDVQVLEV
;
A
#
# COMPACT_ATOMS: atom_id res chain seq x y z
N MET A 1 -32.20 17.74 -13.79
CA MET A 1 -31.74 18.25 -12.47
C MET A 1 -30.67 17.31 -11.93
N SER A 2 -29.40 17.72 -11.92
CA SER A 2 -28.35 16.95 -11.22
C SER A 2 -28.59 17.09 -9.72
N VAL A 3 -29.00 16.02 -9.05
CA VAL A 3 -29.09 15.98 -7.60
C VAL A 3 -27.71 16.28 -7.05
N LEU A 4 -27.55 17.43 -6.39
CA LEU A 4 -26.31 17.77 -5.70
C LEU A 4 -25.99 16.66 -4.70
N PHE A 5 -24.82 16.07 -4.82
CA PHE A 5 -24.41 15.05 -3.87
C PHE A 5 -24.22 15.70 -2.49
N GLU A 6 -25.17 15.46 -1.60
CA GLU A 6 -25.08 15.96 -0.23
C GLU A 6 -24.07 15.14 0.58
N ARG A 7 -23.10 15.82 1.21
CA ARG A 7 -22.15 15.16 2.11
C ARG A 7 -22.76 14.98 3.48
N THR A 8 -23.01 13.72 3.84
CA THR A 8 -23.44 13.34 5.18
C THR A 8 -22.38 12.49 5.87
N LYS A 9 -22.39 12.50 7.21
CA LYS A 9 -21.48 11.68 8.03
C LYS A 9 -21.57 10.19 7.65
N ALA A 10 -22.78 9.67 7.42
CA ALA A 10 -23.00 8.28 7.02
C ALA A 10 -22.32 7.92 5.69
N ARG A 11 -22.33 8.83 4.70
CA ARG A 11 -21.66 8.62 3.41
C ARG A 11 -20.14 8.65 3.56
N ASN A 12 -19.64 9.56 4.37
CA ASN A 12 -18.23 9.66 4.73
C ASN A 12 -17.73 8.39 5.43
N ASP A 13 -18.48 7.90 6.41
CA ASP A 13 -18.19 6.65 7.13
C ASP A 13 -18.25 5.44 6.18
N PHE A 14 -19.19 5.43 5.23
CA PHE A 14 -19.26 4.41 4.19
C PHE A 14 -18.02 4.40 3.29
N VAL A 15 -17.54 5.57 2.85
CA VAL A 15 -16.29 5.67 2.07
C VAL A 15 -15.12 5.14 2.89
N LYS A 16 -14.99 5.55 4.16
CA LYS A 16 -13.92 5.12 5.06
C LYS A 16 -13.92 3.61 5.29
N ALA A 17 -15.08 3.02 5.57
CA ALA A 17 -15.23 1.58 5.81
C ALA A 17 -14.87 0.73 4.58
N ASN A 18 -15.09 1.27 3.37
CA ASN A 18 -14.92 0.53 2.12
C ASN A 18 -13.65 0.91 1.34
N TRP A 19 -12.86 1.88 1.81
CA TRP A 19 -11.71 2.45 1.09
C TRP A 19 -10.64 1.43 0.68
N GLY A 20 -10.40 0.42 1.54
CA GLY A 20 -9.42 -0.65 1.30
C GLY A 20 -10.00 -1.92 0.66
N THR A 21 -11.33 -2.02 0.57
CA THR A 21 -12.05 -3.27 0.24
C THR A 21 -12.70 -3.19 -1.13
N MET A 22 -13.26 -2.04 -1.50
CA MET A 22 -13.96 -1.83 -2.78
C MET A 22 -13.19 -0.91 -3.72
N ARG A 23 -13.40 -1.03 -5.04
CA ARG A 23 -12.87 -0.04 -5.98
C ARG A 23 -13.68 1.26 -5.84
N GLN A 24 -13.02 2.40 -5.98
CA GLN A 24 -13.67 3.72 -5.89
C GLN A 24 -14.86 3.88 -6.84
N LYS A 25 -14.80 3.27 -8.04
CA LYS A 25 -15.92 3.25 -9.00
C LYS A 25 -17.16 2.53 -8.46
N ASP A 26 -16.98 1.49 -7.65
CA ASP A 26 -18.07 0.67 -7.12
C ASP A 26 -18.67 1.37 -5.87
N ILE A 27 -17.83 2.01 -5.06
CA ILE A 27 -18.28 2.91 -3.97
C ILE A 27 -19.11 4.06 -4.55
N ALA A 28 -18.61 4.68 -5.63
CA ALA A 28 -19.28 5.78 -6.31
C ALA A 28 -20.65 5.37 -6.88
N ALA A 29 -20.73 4.18 -7.49
CA ALA A 29 -22.00 3.62 -7.97
C ALA A 29 -23.01 3.41 -6.82
N LYS A 30 -22.57 2.90 -5.67
CA LYS A 30 -23.45 2.72 -4.49
C LYS A 30 -23.91 4.03 -3.86
N LEU A 31 -23.06 5.06 -3.91
CA LEU A 31 -23.37 6.37 -3.36
C LEU A 31 -24.11 7.29 -4.36
N GLY A 32 -24.29 6.85 -5.61
CA GLY A 32 -24.89 7.66 -6.67
C GLY A 32 -24.05 8.90 -6.99
N CYS A 33 -22.72 8.80 -6.90
CA CYS A 33 -21.80 9.93 -7.07
C CYS A 33 -20.67 9.62 -8.06
N SER A 34 -19.82 10.61 -8.32
CA SER A 34 -18.66 10.40 -9.18
C SER A 34 -17.51 9.71 -8.41
N PRO A 35 -16.68 8.88 -9.07
CA PRO A 35 -15.46 8.33 -8.47
C PRO A 35 -14.47 9.40 -8.02
N THR A 36 -14.46 10.55 -8.70
CA THR A 36 -13.67 11.72 -8.34
C THR A 36 -14.06 12.28 -6.98
N LEU A 37 -15.37 12.32 -6.68
CA LEU A 37 -15.87 12.78 -5.39
C LEU A 37 -15.47 11.82 -4.26
N VAL A 38 -15.57 10.51 -4.48
CA VAL A 38 -15.05 9.50 -3.55
C VAL A 38 -13.56 9.71 -3.30
N ASN A 39 -12.79 9.99 -4.35
CA ASN A 39 -11.36 10.26 -4.23
C ASN A 39 -11.05 11.50 -3.37
N MET A 40 -11.79 12.60 -3.57
CA MET A 40 -11.64 13.82 -2.75
C MET A 40 -11.97 13.56 -1.28
N ILE A 41 -13.08 12.87 -1.01
CA ILE A 41 -13.51 12.49 0.35
C ILE A 41 -12.40 11.70 1.06
N GLY A 42 -11.80 10.71 0.39
CA GLY A 42 -10.74 9.93 1.02
C GLY A 42 -9.44 10.70 1.19
N SER A 43 -9.09 11.62 0.29
CA SER A 43 -7.94 12.52 0.46
C SER A 43 -8.12 13.43 1.68
N GLU A 44 -9.30 14.03 1.88
CA GLU A 44 -9.59 14.89 3.03
C GLU A 44 -9.59 14.13 4.36
N MET A 45 -9.83 12.83 4.33
CA MET A 45 -9.77 11.94 5.50
C MET A 45 -8.38 11.31 5.72
N ASP A 46 -7.37 11.76 4.98
CA ASP A 46 -6.02 11.19 4.98
C ASP A 46 -5.98 9.67 4.74
N LEU A 47 -6.94 9.15 3.98
CA LEU A 47 -7.01 7.72 3.65
C LEU A 47 -5.95 7.40 2.59
N VAL A 48 -4.83 6.83 3.04
CA VAL A 48 -3.75 6.39 2.17
C VAL A 48 -4.30 5.45 1.09
N LYS A 49 -4.10 5.82 -0.19
CA LYS A 49 -4.38 4.93 -1.32
C LYS A 49 -3.48 3.70 -1.22
N SER A 50 -4.00 2.61 -0.69
CA SER A 50 -3.36 1.31 -0.81
C SER A 50 -3.23 1.01 -2.31
N ARG A 51 -2.01 0.76 -2.80
CA ARG A 51 -1.85 0.03 -4.07
C ARG A 51 -2.65 -1.27 -3.94
N LYS A 52 -3.45 -1.57 -4.96
CA LYS A 52 -4.48 -2.61 -4.94
C LYS A 52 -3.91 -3.98 -4.58
N SER A 53 -4.32 -4.47 -3.42
CA SER A 53 -4.78 -5.84 -3.23
C SER A 53 -5.61 -5.82 -1.94
N SER A 54 -6.88 -6.22 -2.00
CA SER A 54 -7.69 -6.38 -0.79
C SER A 54 -7.02 -7.44 0.09
N ALA A 55 -7.25 -7.40 1.40
CA ALA A 55 -6.69 -8.39 2.33
C ALA A 55 -7.04 -9.84 1.91
N GLU A 56 -8.21 -10.05 1.29
CA GLU A 56 -8.67 -11.36 0.76
C GLU A 56 -7.89 -11.81 -0.48
N VAL A 57 -7.54 -10.88 -1.37
CA VAL A 57 -6.65 -11.18 -2.51
C VAL A 57 -5.23 -11.42 -2.01
N ARG A 58 -4.79 -10.70 -0.96
CA ARG A 58 -3.48 -10.92 -0.32
C ARG A 58 -3.35 -12.29 0.32
N SER A 59 -4.40 -12.80 0.98
CA SER A 59 -4.39 -14.15 1.55
C SER A 59 -4.41 -15.27 0.51
N GLN A 60 -4.87 -15.01 -0.71
CA GLN A 60 -4.79 -15.97 -1.82
C GLN A 60 -3.38 -16.13 -2.39
N TYR A 61 -2.51 -15.11 -2.27
CA TYR A 61 -1.14 -15.12 -2.82
C TYR A 61 -0.05 -15.26 -1.76
N CYS A 62 -0.30 -14.86 -0.51
CA CYS A 62 0.67 -14.96 0.57
C CYS A 62 -0.03 -15.23 1.91
N PRO A 63 0.17 -16.41 2.53
CA PRO A 63 -0.39 -16.69 3.85
C PRO A 63 0.20 -15.75 4.90
N ILE A 64 -0.62 -15.38 5.90
CA ILE A 64 -0.21 -14.48 7.00
C ILE A 64 1.05 -15.01 7.73
N GLU A 65 1.21 -16.33 7.79
CA GLU A 65 2.39 -16.99 8.36
C GLU A 65 3.68 -16.65 7.59
N ALA A 66 3.62 -16.54 6.26
CA ALA A 66 4.77 -16.14 5.46
C ALA A 66 5.14 -14.66 5.72
N VAL A 67 4.14 -13.80 5.89
CA VAL A 67 4.35 -12.40 6.29
C VAL A 67 5.03 -12.32 7.67
N LYS A 68 4.58 -13.11 8.64
CA LYS A 68 5.20 -13.19 9.97
C LYS A 68 6.63 -13.74 9.92
N LYS A 69 6.88 -14.79 9.12
CA LYS A 69 8.23 -15.31 8.88
C LYS A 69 9.14 -14.23 8.29
N MET A 70 8.65 -13.47 7.32
CA MET A 70 9.40 -12.37 6.72
C MET A 70 9.72 -11.26 7.75
N ALA A 71 8.77 -10.92 8.62
CA ALA A 71 8.97 -9.94 9.68
C ALA A 71 10.09 -10.32 10.66
N ASN A 72 10.31 -11.62 10.88
CA ASN A 72 11.35 -12.14 11.76
C ASN A 72 12.76 -12.03 11.18
N LEU A 73 12.90 -11.88 9.86
CA LEU A 73 14.21 -11.73 9.20
C LEU A 73 14.86 -10.36 9.47
N PHE A 74 14.08 -9.36 9.89
CA PHE A 74 14.58 -8.02 10.16
C PHE A 74 14.78 -7.78 11.65
N LYS A 75 15.94 -7.22 12.01
CA LYS A 75 16.25 -6.76 13.37
C LYS A 75 16.47 -5.24 13.36
N ILE A 76 16.06 -4.56 14.43
CA ILE A 76 16.34 -3.13 14.59
C ILE A 76 17.86 -2.93 14.67
N GLY A 77 18.39 -1.91 13.99
CA GLY A 77 19.82 -1.63 13.89
C GLY A 77 20.56 -2.41 12.80
N GLN A 78 19.90 -3.34 12.13
CA GLN A 78 20.49 -4.14 11.05
C GLN A 78 20.69 -3.29 9.78
N LYS A 79 21.87 -3.37 9.16
CA LYS A 79 22.12 -2.76 7.84
C LYS A 79 21.56 -3.67 6.76
N ILE A 80 20.73 -3.13 5.89
CA ILE A 80 20.07 -3.88 4.84
C ILE A 80 20.17 -3.18 3.49
N LYS A 81 20.17 -4.00 2.44
CA LYS A 81 20.12 -3.54 1.05
C LYS A 81 18.94 -4.20 0.35
N LEU A 82 18.04 -3.37 -0.14
CA LEU A 82 16.79 -3.78 -0.79
C LEU A 82 16.83 -3.43 -2.27
N LYS A 83 16.33 -4.33 -3.11
CA LYS A 83 16.00 -4.08 -4.51
C LYS A 83 14.50 -3.91 -4.62
N VAL A 84 14.06 -2.69 -4.87
CA VAL A 84 12.64 -2.32 -4.93
C VAL A 84 12.25 -2.15 -6.39
N ARG A 85 11.31 -2.95 -6.86
CA ARG A 85 10.68 -2.77 -8.17
C ARG A 85 9.83 -1.50 -8.12
N TYR A 86 10.06 -0.58 -9.06
CA TYR A 86 9.24 0.62 -9.16
C TYR A 86 8.65 0.73 -10.56
N VAL A 87 7.34 0.95 -10.62
CA VAL A 87 6.61 1.24 -11.86
C VAL A 87 6.45 2.75 -11.93
N TYR A 88 7.06 3.38 -12.94
CA TYR A 88 6.86 4.79 -13.24
C TYR A 88 5.77 4.90 -14.31
N GLY A 89 4.67 5.62 -14.02
CA GLY A 89 3.61 5.90 -15.00
C GLY A 89 2.42 4.91 -15.01
N THR A 90 1.34 5.37 -15.65
CA THR A 90 -0.03 4.83 -15.63
C THR A 90 -0.28 3.59 -16.50
N TYR A 91 0.76 2.93 -17.01
CA TYR A 91 0.60 1.73 -17.83
C TYR A 91 1.60 0.64 -17.40
N THR A 92 1.06 -0.52 -17.08
CA THR A 92 1.77 -1.79 -16.87
C THR A 92 2.48 -2.21 -18.15
N ASN A 93 3.65 -1.62 -18.40
CA ASN A 93 4.57 -2.17 -19.39
C ASN A 93 5.46 -3.18 -18.65
N VAL A 94 5.04 -4.44 -18.69
CA VAL A 94 5.63 -5.58 -17.93
C VAL A 94 7.09 -5.84 -18.33
N SER A 95 7.53 -5.27 -19.46
CA SER A 95 8.86 -5.42 -20.07
C SER A 95 9.95 -4.51 -19.50
N CYS A 96 9.60 -3.45 -18.75
CA CYS A 96 10.57 -2.50 -18.20
C CYS A 96 10.49 -2.47 -16.67
N ASN A 97 10.84 -3.58 -16.05
CA ASN A 97 11.06 -3.68 -14.61
C ASN A 97 12.24 -2.81 -14.19
N LYS A 98 11.98 -1.53 -13.96
CA LYS A 98 12.96 -0.63 -13.37
C LYS A 98 13.03 -0.94 -11.88
N TYR A 99 14.24 -1.18 -11.40
CA TYR A 99 14.51 -1.44 -9.99
C TYR A 99 15.31 -0.28 -9.43
N ARG A 100 15.03 0.10 -8.20
CA ARG A 100 15.88 0.99 -7.41
C ARG A 100 16.48 0.21 -6.25
N THR A 101 17.72 0.55 -5.90
CA THR A 101 18.38 -0.02 -4.73
C THR A 101 18.24 0.93 -3.56
N VAL A 102 17.76 0.41 -2.43
CA VAL A 102 17.67 1.14 -1.16
C VAL A 102 18.67 0.52 -0.19
N LYS A 103 19.60 1.34 0.31
CA LYS A 103 20.58 0.93 1.33
C LYS A 103 20.31 1.70 2.60
N GLY A 104 20.20 1.03 3.73
CA GLY A 104 19.96 1.71 4.99
C GLY A 104 20.01 0.81 6.19
N THR A 105 19.59 1.34 7.33
CA THR A 105 19.51 0.61 8.59
C THR A 105 18.05 0.47 8.98
N VAL A 106 17.65 -0.71 9.49
CA VAL A 106 16.32 -0.92 10.04
C VAL A 106 16.16 -0.04 11.29
N ALA A 107 15.37 1.01 11.18
CA ALA A 107 15.13 1.96 12.26
C ALA A 107 13.97 1.51 13.16
N TYR A 108 12.96 0.88 12.55
CA TYR A 108 11.75 0.44 13.25
C TYR A 108 11.11 -0.72 12.50
N LYS A 109 10.36 -1.57 13.21
CA LYS A 109 9.53 -2.59 12.59
C LYS A 109 8.26 -2.84 13.38
N THR A 110 7.22 -3.28 12.69
CA THR A 110 5.97 -3.79 13.29
C THR A 110 5.76 -5.23 12.84
N GLU A 111 4.57 -5.78 13.05
CA GLU A 111 4.19 -7.09 12.51
C GLU A 111 3.94 -7.06 10.99
N TRP A 112 3.77 -5.87 10.39
CA TRP A 112 3.27 -5.72 9.01
C TRP A 112 4.23 -4.96 8.08
N LEU A 113 5.14 -4.16 8.65
CA LEU A 113 6.08 -3.36 7.87
C LEU A 113 7.42 -3.20 8.58
N VAL A 114 8.45 -2.88 7.79
CA VAL A 114 9.78 -2.47 8.24
C VAL A 114 10.06 -1.05 7.76
N VAL A 115 10.69 -0.25 8.62
CA VAL A 115 11.15 1.11 8.28
C VAL A 115 12.66 1.11 8.16
N VAL A 116 13.14 1.57 7.02
CA VAL A 116 14.56 1.67 6.69
C VAL A 116 14.96 3.13 6.67
N GLN A 117 15.94 3.49 7.49
CA GLN A 117 16.59 4.79 7.48
C GLN A 117 17.77 4.77 6.52
N SER A 118 17.75 5.66 5.53
CA SER A 118 18.89 5.93 4.65
C SER A 118 19.27 7.39 4.74
N LYS A 119 20.49 7.69 5.23
CA LYS A 119 20.97 9.06 5.47
C LYS A 119 19.88 9.90 6.18
N ASN A 120 19.21 10.80 5.46
CA ASN A 120 18.20 11.72 5.98
C ASN A 120 16.74 11.34 5.68
N HIS A 121 16.49 10.19 5.05
CA HIS A 121 15.16 9.76 4.64
C HIS A 121 14.76 8.43 5.30
N ARG A 122 13.47 8.31 5.62
CA ARG A 122 12.83 7.07 6.10
C ARG A 122 11.90 6.56 5.02
N GLU A 123 12.05 5.29 4.67
CA GLU A 123 11.10 4.60 3.80
C GLU A 123 10.55 3.36 4.52
N SER A 124 9.24 3.16 4.42
CA SER A 124 8.55 1.99 4.98
C SER A 124 8.19 1.00 3.89
N PHE A 125 8.42 -0.28 4.14
CA PHE A 125 8.10 -1.38 3.24
C PHE A 125 7.20 -2.39 3.95
N LYS A 126 6.12 -2.84 3.31
CA LYS A 126 5.26 -3.86 3.91
C LYS A 126 5.87 -5.22 3.67
N TYR A 127 5.79 -6.12 4.65
CA TYR A 127 6.35 -7.47 4.50
C TYR A 127 5.75 -8.26 3.35
N ILE A 128 4.50 -7.97 3.01
CA ILE A 128 3.86 -8.58 1.85
C ILE A 128 4.53 -8.21 0.52
N ASP A 129 5.10 -7.01 0.41
CA ASP A 129 5.81 -6.57 -0.81
C ASP A 129 7.07 -7.42 -1.04
N PHE A 130 7.65 -7.96 0.05
CA PHE A 130 8.75 -8.92 -0.03
C PHE A 130 8.27 -10.31 -0.44
N CYS A 131 7.16 -10.77 0.13
CA CYS A 131 6.58 -12.07 -0.21
C CYS A 131 6.12 -12.15 -1.67
N ILE A 132 5.65 -11.04 -2.23
CA ILE A 132 5.23 -10.93 -3.64
C ILE A 132 6.44 -10.75 -4.59
N GLY A 133 7.62 -10.42 -4.06
CA GLY A 133 8.85 -10.23 -4.83
C GLY A 133 9.01 -8.83 -5.45
N ASP A 134 8.16 -7.87 -5.08
CA ASP A 134 8.31 -6.47 -5.44
C ASP A 134 9.49 -5.82 -4.70
N VAL A 135 9.82 -6.33 -3.51
CA VAL A 135 10.99 -5.95 -2.74
C VAL A 135 11.85 -7.17 -2.45
N GLN A 136 13.09 -7.18 -2.89
CA GLN A 136 14.03 -8.27 -2.64
C GLN A 136 15.11 -7.81 -1.67
N VAL A 137 15.42 -8.65 -0.68
CA VAL A 137 16.56 -8.42 0.21
C VAL A 137 17.81 -8.94 -0.49
N LEU A 138 18.79 -8.08 -0.72
CA LEU A 138 20.04 -8.44 -1.38
C LEU A 138 21.15 -8.75 -0.38
N GLU A 139 21.25 -7.96 0.69
CA GLU A 139 22.23 -8.13 1.77
C GLU A 139 21.54 -7.83 3.11
N VAL A 140 21.87 -8.65 4.12
CA VAL A 140 21.27 -8.74 5.46
C VAL A 140 22.34 -8.53 6.51
#